data_AF-A0A4R3Z286-F1
#
_entry.id   AF-A0A4R3Z286-F1
#
_cell.length_a   1.000
_cell.length_b   1.000
_cell.length_c   1.000
_cell.angle_alpha   90.00
_cell.angle_beta   90.00
_cell.angle_gamma   90.00
#
_symmetry.space_group_name_H-M   'P 1'
#
loop_
_entity.id
_entity.type
_entity.pdbx_description
1 polymer ?
#
loop_
_entity_poly.entity_id
_entity_poly.type
_entity_poly.pdbx_seq_one_letter_code
_entity_poly.pdbx_strand_id
1 'polypeptide(L)'
;MLKILFLFISMTSISSFSIANPMLSDNEVKTEIIREYLKRHITYTGPCPCPEIKAADGSQCGTRSAWSRKPGTGVMCYLDEVKPGMVDVWRVKNTNQKALPQRIMTAKNIKIDNKIDEYLKNYVINKITNPDDLNFKGLKIVDTKKIE
;
A
#
# COMPACT_ATOMS: atom_id res chain seq x y z
N MET A 1 -13.64 -56.60 25.88
CA MET A 1 -13.93 -55.19 26.23
C MET A 1 -12.62 -54.55 26.63
N LEU A 2 -11.98 -53.95 25.63
CA LEU A 2 -10.57 -53.58 25.57
C LEU A 2 -10.56 -52.16 25.02
N LYS A 3 -10.52 -51.14 25.88
CA LYS A 3 -10.42 -49.71 25.46
C LYS A 3 -10.25 -48.71 26.61
N ILE A 4 -9.72 -49.11 27.76
CA ILE A 4 -9.43 -48.18 28.89
C ILE A 4 -7.92 -48.08 29.18
N LEU A 5 -7.08 -48.59 28.28
CA LEU A 5 -5.62 -48.46 28.37
C LEU A 5 -5.06 -47.66 27.19
N PHE A 6 -5.49 -46.41 27.04
CA PHE A 6 -4.81 -45.40 26.21
C PHE A 6 -4.62 -44.10 27.00
N LEU A 7 -4.37 -44.24 28.29
CA LEU A 7 -3.94 -43.18 29.19
C LEU A 7 -2.41 -43.18 29.23
N PHE A 8 -1.72 -42.84 28.14
CA PHE A 8 -0.32 -42.41 28.18
C PHE A 8 0.10 -41.77 26.85
N ILE A 9 0.58 -40.53 26.98
CA ILE A 9 1.60 -39.87 26.16
C ILE A 9 1.15 -39.48 24.75
N SER A 10 0.64 -38.27 24.65
CA SER A 10 1.24 -37.31 23.71
C SER A 10 0.92 -35.90 24.20
N MET A 11 1.70 -35.47 25.18
CA MET A 11 1.84 -34.07 25.56
C MET A 11 2.62 -33.39 24.42
N THR A 12 2.00 -33.23 23.24
CA THR A 12 2.59 -32.45 22.16
C THR A 12 2.47 -30.99 22.55
N SER A 13 3.52 -30.49 23.17
CA SER A 13 3.78 -29.07 23.34
C SER A 13 3.63 -28.40 21.98
N ILE A 14 2.52 -27.70 21.78
CA ILE A 14 2.34 -26.82 20.63
C ILE A 14 3.27 -25.65 20.90
N SER A 15 4.51 -25.76 20.43
CA SER A 15 5.46 -24.67 20.39
C SER A 15 4.78 -23.52 19.66
N SER A 16 4.49 -22.44 20.39
CA SER A 16 3.92 -21.23 19.79
C SER A 16 5.00 -20.63 18.88
N PHE A 17 4.98 -20.98 17.59
CA PHE A 17 5.74 -20.25 16.59
C PHE A 17 5.18 -18.83 16.56
N SER A 18 5.89 -17.91 17.21
CA SER A 18 5.65 -16.49 17.01
C SER A 18 6.09 -16.17 15.59
N ILE A 19 5.13 -16.14 14.66
CA ILE A 19 5.34 -15.54 13.34
C ILE A 19 5.60 -14.07 13.62
N ALA A 20 6.87 -13.66 13.57
CA ALA A 20 7.21 -12.25 13.54
C ALA A 20 6.48 -11.66 12.33
N ASN A 21 5.45 -10.85 12.58
CA ASN A 21 4.82 -10.08 11.52
C ASN A 21 5.90 -9.14 10.98
N PRO A 22 6.34 -9.28 9.71
CA PRO A 22 7.32 -8.36 9.19
C PRO A 22 6.67 -6.97 9.21
N MET A 23 7.21 -6.08 10.04
CA MET A 23 6.82 -4.68 10.01
C MET A 23 7.22 -4.12 8.65
N LEU A 24 6.34 -3.31 8.02
CA LEU A 24 6.65 -2.64 6.77
C LEU A 24 7.97 -1.87 6.89
N SER A 25 8.82 -1.93 5.87
CA SER A 25 10.00 -1.07 5.73
C SER A 25 9.59 0.40 5.64
N ASP A 26 10.54 1.31 5.86
CA ASP A 26 10.25 2.74 5.75
C ASP A 26 9.80 3.11 4.32
N ASN A 27 10.41 2.53 3.29
CA ASN A 27 10.02 2.78 1.90
C ASN A 27 8.62 2.24 1.58
N GLU A 28 8.24 1.11 2.18
CA GLU A 28 6.86 0.61 2.09
C GLU A 28 5.88 1.57 2.78
N VAL A 29 6.18 2.03 3.99
CA VAL A 29 5.33 3.01 4.68
C VAL A 29 5.22 4.32 3.92
N LYS A 30 6.33 4.83 3.36
CA LYS A 30 6.32 6.02 2.51
C LYS A 30 5.46 5.83 1.26
N THR A 31 5.52 4.64 0.65
CA THR A 31 4.66 4.28 -0.49
C THR A 31 3.18 4.30 -0.10
N GLU A 32 2.81 3.78 1.08
CA GLU A 32 1.43 3.85 1.60
C GLU A 32 0.98 5.29 1.87
N ILE A 33 1.87 6.13 2.42
CA ILE A 33 1.58 7.56 2.64
C ILE A 33 1.28 8.25 1.30
N ILE A 34 2.10 8.01 0.27
CA ILE A 34 1.88 8.54 -1.08
C ILE A 34 0.56 8.00 -1.65
N ARG A 35 0.28 6.70 -1.51
CA ARG A 35 -1.00 6.11 -1.94
C ARG A 35 -2.20 6.81 -1.30
N GLU A 36 -2.20 6.98 0.02
CA GLU A 36 -3.27 7.65 0.76
C GLU A 36 -3.47 9.09 0.28
N TYR A 37 -2.37 9.80 0.04
CA TYR A 37 -2.38 11.15 -0.51
C TYR A 37 -3.00 11.18 -1.92
N LEU A 38 -2.52 10.35 -2.83
CA LEU A 38 -3.00 10.29 -4.22
C LEU A 38 -4.48 9.96 -4.28
N LYS A 39 -4.93 8.97 -3.51
CA LYS A 39 -6.33 8.56 -3.45
C LYS A 39 -7.22 9.72 -2.99
N ARG A 40 -6.82 10.40 -1.92
CA ARG A 40 -7.54 11.58 -1.41
C ARG A 40 -7.58 12.69 -2.46
N HIS A 41 -6.44 13.03 -3.05
CA HIS A 41 -6.36 14.10 -4.05
C HIS A 41 -7.23 13.80 -5.29
N ILE A 42 -7.16 12.58 -5.83
CA ILE A 42 -7.97 12.17 -6.98
C ILE A 42 -9.47 12.21 -6.67
N THR A 43 -9.84 11.88 -5.44
CA THR A 43 -11.24 11.86 -5.02
C THR A 43 -11.82 13.27 -4.87
N TYR A 44 -11.08 14.20 -4.26
CA TYR A 44 -11.62 15.51 -3.86
C TYR A 44 -11.20 16.68 -4.74
N THR A 45 -10.01 16.62 -5.35
CA THR A 45 -9.40 17.74 -6.08
C THR A 45 -9.36 17.50 -7.58
N GLY A 46 -9.13 16.25 -8.00
CA GLY A 46 -9.16 15.87 -9.41
C GLY A 46 -7.98 14.98 -9.84
N PRO A 47 -7.93 14.58 -11.12
CA PRO A 47 -7.16 13.43 -11.57
C PRO A 47 -5.65 13.61 -11.64
N CYS A 48 -5.11 14.81 -11.42
CA CYS A 48 -3.72 15.16 -11.70
C CYS A 48 -2.94 15.66 -10.47
N PRO A 49 -2.71 14.81 -9.45
CA PRO A 49 -1.78 15.15 -8.37
C PRO A 49 -0.32 15.25 -8.84
N CYS A 50 0.17 14.27 -9.60
CA CYS A 50 1.60 14.10 -9.96
C CYS A 50 1.86 14.17 -11.47
N PRO A 51 3.08 14.48 -11.93
CA PRO A 51 3.38 14.63 -13.36
C PRO A 51 3.13 13.35 -14.17
N GLU A 52 3.57 12.20 -13.68
CA GLU A 52 3.54 10.94 -14.42
C GLU A 52 2.22 10.19 -14.29
N ILE A 53 1.30 10.69 -13.46
CA ILE A 53 -0.02 10.08 -13.31
C ILE A 53 -0.86 10.37 -14.57
N LYS A 54 -1.61 9.37 -15.04
CA LYS A 54 -2.44 9.50 -16.26
C LYS A 54 -3.73 10.29 -15.97
N ALA A 55 -4.11 11.26 -16.79
CA ALA A 55 -5.42 11.90 -16.69
C ALA A 55 -6.54 11.01 -17.26
N ALA A 56 -7.75 11.57 -17.34
CA ALA A 56 -8.93 10.85 -17.80
C ALA A 56 -8.81 10.37 -19.26
N ASP A 57 -8.05 11.08 -20.08
CA ASP A 57 -7.74 10.76 -21.48
C ASP A 57 -6.54 9.79 -21.63
N GLY A 58 -5.94 9.33 -20.54
CA GLY A 58 -4.79 8.44 -20.54
C GLY A 58 -3.43 9.13 -20.72
N SER A 59 -3.39 10.43 -21.03
CA SER A 59 -2.13 11.19 -21.15
C SER A 59 -1.51 11.46 -19.78
N GLN A 60 -0.18 11.57 -19.68
CA GLN A 60 0.46 11.99 -18.43
C GLN A 60 0.06 13.41 -18.05
N CYS A 61 -0.05 13.71 -16.74
CA CYS A 61 -0.42 15.05 -16.31
C CYS A 61 0.65 16.10 -16.61
N GLY A 62 1.94 15.74 -16.53
CA GLY A 62 3.05 16.66 -16.79
C GLY A 62 2.89 17.98 -16.03
N THR A 63 3.03 19.09 -16.75
CA THR A 63 2.94 20.46 -16.23
C THR A 63 1.57 20.84 -15.67
N ARG A 64 0.51 20.08 -16.00
CA ARG A 64 -0.85 20.32 -15.47
C ARG A 64 -1.07 19.72 -14.08
N SER A 65 -0.09 18.99 -13.55
CA SER A 65 -0.18 18.38 -12.22
C SER A 65 -0.16 19.42 -11.10
N ALA A 66 -0.79 19.10 -9.97
CA ALA A 66 -0.73 19.93 -8.77
C ALA A 66 0.73 20.12 -8.31
N TRP A 67 1.52 19.06 -8.38
CA TRP A 67 2.95 19.07 -8.07
C TRP A 67 3.73 20.05 -8.96
N SER A 68 3.54 19.97 -10.28
CA SER A 68 4.26 20.87 -11.22
C SER A 68 3.84 22.33 -11.10
N ARG A 69 2.59 22.61 -10.70
CA ARG A 69 2.10 23.99 -10.51
C ARG A 69 2.61 24.63 -9.21
N LYS A 70 2.83 23.83 -8.17
CA LYS A 70 3.27 24.29 -6.85
C LYS A 70 4.26 23.29 -6.24
N PRO A 71 5.50 23.24 -6.76
CA PRO A 71 6.52 22.37 -6.20
C PRO A 71 6.76 22.75 -4.73
N GLY A 72 6.79 21.75 -3.84
CA GLY A 72 7.16 21.93 -2.42
C GLY A 72 6.05 22.38 -1.46
N THR A 73 4.80 22.62 -1.90
CA THR A 73 3.71 23.09 -1.00
C THR A 73 2.81 21.97 -0.45
N GLY A 74 3.34 20.75 -0.30
CA GLY A 74 2.61 19.61 0.30
C GLY A 74 1.97 18.61 -0.67
N VAL A 75 2.33 18.65 -1.95
CA VAL A 75 2.03 17.57 -2.90
C VAL A 75 3.13 16.53 -2.81
N MET A 76 2.80 15.27 -2.51
CA MET A 76 3.75 14.17 -2.38
C MET A 76 3.58 13.19 -3.53
N CYS A 77 4.61 13.08 -4.35
CA CYS A 77 4.71 12.20 -5.50
C CYS A 77 5.83 11.17 -5.33
N TYR A 78 6.87 11.49 -4.58
CA TYR A 78 8.08 10.66 -4.46
C TYR A 78 8.48 10.39 -3.00
N LEU A 79 9.31 9.37 -2.79
CA LEU A 79 9.67 8.86 -1.45
C LEU A 79 10.49 9.84 -0.61
N ASP A 80 11.32 10.66 -1.25
CA ASP A 80 12.16 11.68 -0.62
C ASP A 80 11.35 12.86 -0.06
N GLU A 81 10.14 13.08 -0.59
CA GLU A 81 9.20 14.07 -0.06
C GLU A 81 8.51 13.62 1.24
N VAL A 82 8.55 12.32 1.53
CA VAL A 82 8.00 11.76 2.77
C VAL A 82 9.05 11.81 3.88
N LYS A 83 8.85 12.75 4.80
CA LYS A 83 9.76 12.99 5.94
C LYS A 83 9.69 11.85 6.96
N PRO A 84 10.77 11.56 7.70
CA PRO A 84 10.78 10.51 8.73
C PRO A 84 9.64 10.62 9.75
N GLY A 85 9.33 11.83 10.25
CA GLY A 85 8.22 12.02 11.18
C GLY A 85 6.84 11.65 10.61
N MET A 86 6.67 11.62 9.28
CA MET A 86 5.42 11.13 8.66
C MET A 86 5.30 9.61 8.74
N VAL A 87 6.43 8.90 8.64
CA VAL A 87 6.51 7.44 8.82
C VAL A 87 6.11 7.08 10.24
N ASP A 88 6.65 7.78 11.25
CA ASP A 88 6.31 7.55 12.66
C ASP A 88 4.82 7.77 12.92
N VAL A 89 4.27 8.89 12.43
CA VAL A 89 2.83 9.20 12.55
C VAL A 89 1.98 8.13 11.88
N TRP A 90 2.37 7.67 10.68
CA TRP A 90 1.65 6.60 9.97
C TRP A 90 1.70 5.29 10.76
N ARG A 91 2.87 4.90 11.28
CA ARG A 91 3.02 3.68 12.08
C ARG A 91 2.13 3.74 13.32
N VAL A 92 2.13 4.84 14.07
CA VAL A 92 1.26 5.02 15.25
C VAL A 92 -0.22 4.91 14.88
N LYS A 93 -0.64 5.59 13.81
CA LYS A 93 -2.02 5.53 13.28
C LYS A 93 -2.42 4.11 12.84
N ASN A 94 -1.46 3.30 12.38
CA ASN A 94 -1.70 1.99 11.78
C ASN A 94 -1.35 0.80 12.70
N THR A 95 -0.79 1.03 13.90
CA THR A 95 -0.36 -0.01 14.86
C THR A 95 -1.52 -0.89 15.37
N ASN A 96 -2.77 -0.40 15.32
CA ASN A 96 -3.95 -1.12 15.83
C ASN A 96 -5.09 -1.26 14.81
N GLN A 97 -4.80 -1.19 13.51
CA GLN A 97 -5.84 -1.38 12.51
C GLN A 97 -6.21 -2.87 12.40
N LYS A 98 -7.15 -3.29 13.26
CA LYS A 98 -8.04 -4.43 12.97
C LYS A 98 -8.57 -4.22 11.56
N ALA A 99 -8.47 -5.25 10.73
CA ALA A 99 -8.94 -5.23 9.34
C ALA A 99 -10.25 -4.44 9.25
N LEU A 100 -10.19 -3.25 8.64
CA LEU A 100 -11.39 -2.49 8.34
C LEU A 100 -12.31 -3.48 7.59
N PRO A 101 -13.59 -3.65 7.97
CA PRO A 101 -14.49 -4.48 7.19
C PRO A 101 -14.39 -4.02 5.75
N GLN A 102 -14.12 -4.95 4.83
CA GLN A 102 -13.91 -4.66 3.42
C GLN A 102 -15.11 -3.86 2.92
N ARG A 103 -14.97 -2.54 2.82
CA ARG A 103 -15.98 -1.70 2.19
C ARG A 103 -16.07 -2.19 0.76
N ILE A 104 -17.28 -2.54 0.30
CA ILE A 104 -17.53 -2.86 -1.11
C ILE A 104 -17.01 -1.67 -1.92
N MET A 105 -15.91 -1.87 -2.65
CA MET A 105 -15.34 -0.84 -3.50
C MET A 105 -16.26 -0.64 -4.69
N THR A 106 -16.63 0.62 -4.96
CA THR A 106 -17.35 0.95 -6.20
C THR A 106 -16.41 0.75 -7.39
N ALA A 107 -16.97 0.49 -8.58
CA ALA A 107 -16.18 0.40 -9.81
C ALA A 107 -15.29 1.65 -10.04
N LYS A 108 -15.78 2.83 -9.65
CA LYS A 108 -15.02 4.08 -9.67
C LYS A 108 -13.79 4.01 -8.76
N ASN A 109 -13.94 3.49 -7.54
CA ASN A 109 -12.82 3.36 -6.58
C ASN A 109 -11.78 2.34 -7.05
N ILE A 110 -12.21 1.23 -7.66
CA ILE A 110 -11.31 0.25 -8.28
C ILE A 110 -10.47 0.89 -9.39
N LYS A 111 -11.10 1.68 -10.27
CA LYS A 111 -10.39 2.39 -11.34
C LYS A 111 -9.36 3.39 -10.80
N ILE A 112 -9.68 4.07 -9.70
CA ILE A 112 -8.75 4.99 -9.04
C ILE A 112 -7.56 4.22 -8.45
N ASP A 113 -7.81 3.12 -7.74
CA ASP A 113 -6.76 2.33 -7.10
C ASP A 113 -5.83 1.70 -8.15
N ASN A 114 -6.36 1.11 -9.23
CA ASN A 114 -5.55 0.57 -10.32
C ASN A 114 -4.64 1.62 -10.96
N LYS A 115 -5.15 2.85 -11.16
CA LYS A 115 -4.38 3.97 -11.68
C LYS A 115 -3.25 4.39 -10.72
N ILE A 116 -3.51 4.37 -9.42
CA ILE A 116 -2.50 4.69 -8.40
C ILE A 116 -1.44 3.58 -8.35
N ASP A 117 -1.84 2.31 -8.38
CA ASP A 117 -0.90 1.19 -8.33
C ASP A 117 0.00 1.13 -9.56
N GLU A 118 -0.52 1.45 -10.75
CA GLU A 118 0.30 1.62 -11.96
C GLU A 118 1.36 2.71 -11.75
N TYR A 119 0.96 3.86 -11.18
CA TYR A 119 1.87 4.96 -10.89
C TYR A 119 2.94 4.58 -9.87
N LEU A 120 2.54 4.00 -8.72
CA LEU A 120 3.45 3.61 -7.65
C LEU A 120 4.47 2.59 -8.15
N LYS A 121 4.01 1.57 -8.89
CA LYS A 121 4.90 0.56 -9.47
C LYS A 121 5.97 1.20 -10.37
N ASN A 122 5.54 2.03 -11.32
CA ASN A 122 6.44 2.52 -12.37
C ASN A 122 7.35 3.67 -11.94
N TYR A 123 6.90 4.51 -11.00
CA TYR A 123 7.57 5.79 -10.72
C TYR A 123 8.03 5.96 -9.28
N VAL A 124 7.54 5.14 -8.35
CA VAL A 124 7.91 5.19 -6.93
C VAL A 124 8.74 3.96 -6.54
N ILE A 125 8.17 2.76 -6.73
CA ILE A 125 8.78 1.49 -6.29
C ILE A 125 9.96 1.10 -7.20
N ASN A 126 9.82 1.18 -8.52
CA ASN A 126 10.92 0.84 -9.44
C ASN A 126 12.16 1.75 -9.29
N LYS A 127 12.07 2.86 -8.55
CA LYS A 127 13.21 3.73 -8.22
C LYS A 127 13.92 3.36 -6.92
N ILE A 128 13.42 2.36 -6.19
CA ILE A 128 14.06 1.82 -5.01
C ILE A 128 15.24 0.95 -5.45
N THR A 129 16.45 1.33 -5.07
CA THR A 129 17.70 0.68 -5.50
C THR A 129 18.16 -0.45 -4.59
N ASN A 130 17.58 -0.61 -3.40
CA ASN A 130 17.98 -1.64 -2.44
C ASN A 130 17.00 -2.83 -2.46
N PRO A 131 17.45 -4.08 -2.71
CA PRO A 131 16.59 -5.26 -2.66
C PRO A 131 15.90 -5.49 -1.31
N ASP A 132 16.45 -5.00 -0.20
CA ASP A 132 15.83 -5.14 1.14
C ASP A 132 14.52 -4.33 1.27
N ASP A 133 14.31 -3.32 0.42
CA ASP A 133 13.11 -2.49 0.37
C ASP A 133 12.01 -3.08 -0.54
N LEU A 134 12.30 -4.16 -1.28
CA LEU A 134 11.39 -4.81 -2.24
C LEU A 134 10.56 -5.94 -1.62
N ASN A 135 10.54 -6.10 -0.30
CA ASN A 135 9.74 -7.13 0.38
C ASN A 135 8.23 -6.78 0.45
N PHE A 136 7.72 -6.22 -0.65
CA PHE A 136 6.36 -5.72 -0.86
C PHE A 136 5.36 -6.88 -0.90
N LYS A 137 5.05 -7.49 0.25
CA LYS A 137 4.02 -8.54 0.39
C LYS A 137 2.58 -7.99 0.33
N GLY A 138 2.41 -6.68 0.11
CA GLY A 138 1.13 -5.97 0.23
C GLY A 138 0.33 -5.75 -1.06
N LEU A 139 0.95 -5.76 -2.25
CA LEU A 139 0.19 -5.72 -3.51
C LEU A 139 -0.17 -7.15 -3.87
N LYS A 140 -1.34 -7.61 -3.43
CA LYS A 140 -2.09 -8.50 -4.31
C LYS A 140 -2.43 -7.66 -5.53
N ILE A 141 -1.60 -7.74 -6.57
CA ILE A 141 -1.97 -7.31 -7.91
C ILE A 141 -3.31 -7.98 -8.16
N VAL A 142 -4.39 -7.20 -8.20
CA VAL A 142 -5.69 -7.73 -8.64
C VAL A 142 -5.45 -8.15 -10.07
N ASP A 143 -5.33 -9.45 -10.27
CA ASP A 143 -5.18 -10.04 -11.59
C ASP A 143 -6.46 -9.71 -12.36
N THR A 144 -6.41 -8.68 -13.19
CA THR A 144 -7.56 -8.17 -13.96
C THR A 144 -8.05 -9.20 -14.98
N LYS A 145 -7.42 -10.38 -15.07
CA LYS A 145 -7.87 -11.53 -15.86
C LYS A 145 -9.01 -12.36 -15.23
N LYS A 146 -9.55 -11.95 -14.08
CA LYS A 146 -10.70 -12.64 -13.43
C LYS A 146 -11.97 -11.78 -13.38
N ILE A 147 -12.15 -10.89 -14.35
CA ILE A 147 -13.41 -10.21 -14.64
C ILE A 147 -13.66 -10.38 -16.14
N GLU A 148 -13.84 -11.64 -16.56
CA GLU A 148 -14.55 -12.04 -17.78
C GLU A 148 -15.47 -13.20 -17.42
#